data_AF-A0A847U4U2-F1
#
_entry.id   AF-A0A847U4U2-F1
#
_cell.length_a   1.000
_cell.length_b   1.000
_cell.length_c   1.000
_cell.angle_alpha   90.00
_cell.angle_beta   90.00
_cell.angle_gamma   90.00
#
_symmetry.space_group_name_H-M   'P 1'
#
loop_
_entity.id
_entity.type
_entity.pdbx_description
1 polymer ?
#
loop_
_entity_poly.entity_id
_entity_poly.type
_entity_poly.pdbx_seq_one_letter_code
_entity_poly.pdbx_strand_id
1 'polypeptide(L)' 'MHPTELTETLDMSRQGVYKRLKDLEEQGLLKSKKAADTRNWWITDEGRRYLSEKS' A
#
# COMPACT_ATOMS: atom_id res chain seq x y z
N MET A 1 4.62 4.36 4.79
CA MET A 1 3.49 4.10 5.72
C MET A 1 3.62 2.68 6.25
N HIS A 2 3.28 2.48 7.52
CA HIS A 2 3.38 1.19 8.19
C HIS A 2 2.04 0.43 8.09
N PRO A 3 2.04 -0.92 7.91
CA PRO A 3 0.81 -1.69 7.75
C PRO A 3 -0.16 -1.60 8.95
N THR A 4 0.35 -1.36 10.14
CA THR A 4 -0.42 -1.19 11.37
C THR A 4 -1.27 0.09 11.36
N GLU A 5 -0.76 1.18 10.76
CA GLU A 5 -1.49 2.45 10.62
C GLU A 5 -2.68 2.31 9.63
N LEU A 6 -2.56 1.43 8.65
CA LEU A 6 -3.59 1.18 7.63
C LEU A 6 -4.76 0.35 8.16
N THR A 7 -4.53 -0.56 9.12
CA THR A 7 -5.59 -1.39 9.67
C THR A 7 -6.56 -0.63 10.56
N GLU A 8 -6.08 0.42 11.24
CA GLU A 8 -6.93 1.28 12.08
C GLU A 8 -7.86 2.16 11.25
N THR A 9 -7.46 2.49 10.02
CA THR A 9 -8.16 3.45 9.15
C THR A 9 -9.11 2.80 8.15
N LEU A 10 -8.92 1.53 7.80
CA LEU A 10 -9.65 0.88 6.69
C LEU A 10 -10.75 -0.10 7.13
N ASP A 11 -10.98 -0.31 8.43
CA ASP A 11 -11.87 -1.37 8.97
C ASP A 11 -11.64 -2.73 8.27
N MET A 12 -10.36 -3.11 8.18
CA MET A 12 -9.91 -4.29 7.45
C MET A 12 -8.94 -5.11 8.29
N SER A 13 -9.03 -6.44 8.16
CA SER A 13 -8.04 -7.33 8.78
C SER A 13 -6.63 -7.05 8.24
N ARG A 14 -5.61 -7.30 9.08
CA ARG A 14 -4.19 -7.20 8.67
C ARG A 14 -3.87 -7.97 7.39
N GLN A 15 -4.47 -9.16 7.23
CA GLN A 15 -4.30 -9.99 6.03
C GLN A 15 -4.98 -9.35 4.81
N GLY A 16 -6.18 -8.78 4.98
CA GLY A 16 -6.89 -8.08 3.91
C GLY A 16 -6.15 -6.82 3.44
N VAL A 17 -5.61 -6.03 4.38
CA VAL A 17 -4.76 -4.86 4.05
C VAL A 17 -3.51 -5.31 3.32
N TYR A 18 -2.82 -6.36 3.80
CA TYR A 18 -1.62 -6.86 3.14
C TYR A 18 -1.90 -7.35 1.71
N LYS A 19 -3.01 -8.06 1.48
CA LYS A 19 -3.43 -8.50 0.15
C LYS A 19 -3.61 -7.31 -0.79
N ARG A 20 -4.36 -6.28 -0.38
CA ARG A 20 -4.56 -5.07 -1.20
C ARG A 20 -3.25 -4.33 -1.50
N LEU A 21 -2.36 -4.22 -0.51
CA LEU A 21 -1.05 -3.59 -0.72
C LEU A 21 -0.21 -4.35 -1.74
N LYS A 22 -0.25 -5.70 -1.73
CA LYS A 22 0.41 -6.53 -2.74
C LYS A 22 -0.22 -6.34 -4.12
N ASP A 23 -1.55 -6.36 -4.23
CA ASP A 23 -2.26 -6.16 -5.50
C ASP A 23 -1.90 -4.79 -6.13
N LEU A 24 -1.75 -3.74 -5.31
CA LEU A 24 -1.36 -2.40 -5.76
C LEU A 24 0.13 -2.30 -6.15
N GLU A 25 1.00 -3.07 -5.50
CA GLU A 25 2.42 -3.18 -5.90
C GLU A 25 2.57 -3.95 -7.22
N GLU A 26 1.80 -5.02 -7.43
CA GLU A 26 1.76 -5.77 -8.69
C GLU A 26 1.27 -4.91 -9.86
N GLN A 27 0.40 -3.94 -9.59
CA GLN A 27 -0.05 -2.93 -10.56
C GLN A 27 0.94 -1.77 -10.75
N GLY A 28 2.09 -1.75 -10.07
CA GLY A 28 3.08 -0.67 -10.17
C GLY A 28 2.69 0.63 -9.43
N LEU A 29 1.52 0.67 -8.78
CA LEU A 29 0.99 1.85 -8.09
C LEU A 29 1.66 2.09 -6.74
N LEU A 30 2.12 1.02 -6.10
CA LEU A 30 2.92 1.05 -4.87
C LEU A 30 4.28 0.41 -5.09
N LYS A 31 5.23 0.77 -4.23
CA LYS A 31 6.49 0.06 -4.07
C LYS A 31 6.68 -0.28 -2.60
N SER A 32 7.29 -1.43 -2.33
CA SER A 32 7.62 -1.85 -0.98
C SER A 32 9.09 -2.16 -0.77
N LYS A 33 9.51 -2.07 0.50
CA LYS A 33 10.81 -2.59 0.96
C LYS A 33 10.64 -3.24 2.32
N LYS A 34 11.25 -4.41 2.47
CA LYS A 34 11.36 -5.09 3.76
C LYS A 34 12.49 -4.43 4.56
N ALA A 35 12.19 -4.03 5.79
CA ALA A 35 13.14 -3.48 6.75
C ALA A 35 12.91 -4.18 8.09
N ALA A 36 13.92 -4.95 8.53
CA ALA A 36 13.79 -5.86 9.68
C ALA A 36 12.56 -6.79 9.54
N ASP A 37 11.68 -6.78 10.55
CA ASP A 37 10.43 -7.54 10.68
C ASP A 37 9.24 -6.87 9.99
N THR A 38 9.42 -5.67 9.44
CA THR A 38 8.33 -4.87 8.86
C THR A 38 8.50 -4.70 7.35
N ARG A 39 7.37 -4.45 6.67
CA ARG A 39 7.35 -4.07 5.26
C ARG A 39 6.77 -2.67 5.13
N ASN A 40 7.60 -1.76 4.60
CA ASN A 40 7.21 -0.38 4.36
C ASN A 40 6.75 -0.21 2.92
N TRP A 41 5.73 0.62 2.75
CA TRP A 41 5.08 0.89 1.47
C TRP A 41 5.03 2.39 1.19
N TRP A 42 5.18 2.76 -0.08
CA TRP A 42 5.01 4.13 -0.56
C TRP A 42 4.46 4.15 -1.98
N ILE A 43 3.79 5.24 -2.32
CA ILE A 43 3.20 5.47 -3.64
C ILE A 43 4.28 5.75 -4.68
N THR A 44 4.11 5.22 -5.88
CA THR A 44 4.96 5.51 -7.04
C THR A 44 4.47 6.75 -7.79
N ASP A 45 5.24 7.21 -8.77
CA ASP A 45 4.79 8.29 -9.65
C ASP A 45 3.57 7.87 -10.48
N GLU A 46 3.50 6.59 -10.87
CA GLU A 46 2.32 6.01 -11.54
C GLU A 46 1.11 5.98 -10.60
N GLY A 47 1.29 5.58 -9.34
CA GLY A 47 0.24 5.66 -8.33
C GLY A 47 -0.28 7.08 -8.11
N ARG A 48 0.60 8.09 -8.13
CA ARG A 48 0.21 9.50 -8.04
C ARG A 48 -0.61 9.94 -9.25
N ARG A 49 -0.21 9.55 -10.46
CA ARG A 49 -0.98 9.83 -11.69
C ARG A 49 -2.36 9.18 -11.66
N TYR A 50 -2.42 7.90 -11.30
CA TYR A 50 -3.68 7.16 -11.16
C TYR A 50 -4.67 7.87 -10.25
N LEU A 51 -4.22 8.39 -9.10
CA LEU A 51 -5.07 9.15 -8.19
C LEU A 51 -5.53 10.48 -8.81
N SER A 52 -4.64 11.20 -9.51
CA SER A 52 -4.99 12.48 -10.15
C SER A 52 -6.01 12.34 -11.28
N GLU A 53 -6.01 11.23 -12.01
CA GLU A 53 -6.96 10.96 -13.11
C GLU A 53 -8.32 10.46 -12.62
N LYS A 54 -8.41 10.03 -11.37
CA LYS A 54 -9.63 9.50 -10.73
C LYS A 54 -10.26 10.48 -9.73
N SER A 55 -9.68 11.67 -9.59
CA SER A 55 -10.15 12.75 -8.70
C SER A 55 -11.10 13.71 -9.41
#